data_AF-A0A7X9Q8E7-F1
#
_entry.id   AF-A0A7X9Q8E7-F1
#
_cell.length_a   1.000
_cell.length_b   1.000
_cell.length_c   1.000
_cell.angle_alpha   90.00
_cell.angle_beta   90.00
_cell.angle_gamma   90.00
#
_symmetry.space_group_name_H-M   'P 1'
#
loop_
_entity.id
_entity.type
_entity.pdbx_description
1 polymer ?
#
loop_
_entity_poly.entity_id
_entity_poly.type
_entity_poly.pdbx_seq_one_letter_code
_entity_poly.pdbx_strand_id
1 'polypeptide(L)'
;MRSFTDKTERGCVVELQTNDEILQQLVRAKNKAVGTKKVLKAIDNKIAQRVYLAKDTDSFMYQSVINNAQLANIPVTMVESRVLLGKICGVSVKTAAAAICK
;
A
#
# COMPACT_ATOMS: atom_id res chain seq x y z
N MET A 1 -2.72 11.33 24.58
CA MET A 1 -1.67 12.36 24.44
C MET A 1 -1.35 12.46 22.95
N ARG A 2 -1.80 13.54 22.30
CA ARG A 2 -1.47 14.05 20.96
C ARG A 2 -1.28 13.06 19.80
N SER A 3 -2.29 13.00 18.92
CA SER A 3 -2.06 12.78 17.48
C SER A 3 -2.58 14.02 16.74
N PHE A 4 -1.70 15.00 16.64
CA PHE A 4 -1.81 16.14 15.74
C PHE A 4 -0.87 15.83 14.59
N THR A 5 -1.42 15.59 13.40
CA THR A 5 -0.66 15.69 12.15
C THR A 5 -1.54 16.38 11.12
N ASP A 6 -1.77 17.68 11.35
CA ASP A 6 -1.86 18.62 10.23
C ASP A 6 -0.43 18.80 9.74
N LYS A 7 -0.11 18.29 8.54
CA LYS A 7 1.08 18.66 7.77
C LYS A 7 0.96 18.28 6.31
N THR A 8 0.60 19.29 5.55
CA THR A 8 0.76 19.46 4.11
C THR A 8 2.24 19.41 3.71
N GLU A 9 2.86 18.25 3.51
CA GLU A 9 4.21 18.18 2.91
C GLU A 9 4.30 16.99 1.94
N ARG A 10 4.40 17.31 0.64
CA ARG A 10 4.55 16.35 -0.47
C ARG A 10 5.94 15.72 -0.39
N GLY A 11 6.01 14.57 0.25
CA GLY A 11 7.20 13.73 0.27
C GLY A 11 6.74 12.31 0.51
N CYS A 12 7.18 11.37 -0.32
CA CYS A 12 6.76 9.99 -0.27
C CYS A 12 7.06 9.39 1.13
N VAL A 13 6.02 9.21 1.96
CA VAL A 13 6.18 8.56 3.26
C VAL A 13 6.21 7.05 3.04
N VAL A 14 7.40 6.47 3.21
CA VAL A 14 7.56 5.02 3.31
C VAL A 14 7.54 4.68 4.79
N GLU A 15 6.36 4.33 5.30
CA GLU A 15 6.16 4.00 6.70
C GLU A 15 6.48 2.52 6.92
N LEU A 16 7.61 2.25 7.58
CA LEU A 16 7.97 0.93 8.11
C LEU A 16 7.35 0.76 9.50
N GLN A 17 6.03 0.62 9.59
CA GLN A 17 5.36 0.45 10.88
C GLN A 17 4.27 -0.62 10.81
N THR A 18 4.34 -1.59 11.72
CA THR A 18 3.33 -2.63 11.98
C THR A 18 2.17 -2.04 12.80
N ASN A 19 1.62 -0.89 12.39
CA ASN A 19 0.49 -0.29 13.09
C ASN A 19 -0.79 -0.98 12.63
N ASP A 20 -1.41 -1.76 13.52
CA ASP A 20 -2.67 -2.46 13.25
C ASP A 20 -3.76 -1.53 12.70
N GLU A 21 -3.78 -0.26 13.09
CA GLU A 21 -4.74 0.75 12.60
C GLU A 21 -4.65 0.99 11.09
N ILE A 22 -3.44 1.03 10.52
CA ILE A 22 -3.24 1.24 9.08
C ILE A 22 -3.72 0.00 8.32
N LEU A 23 -3.43 -1.20 8.83
CA LEU A 23 -3.91 -2.46 8.25
C LEU A 23 -5.45 -2.56 8.33
N GLN A 24 -6.08 -2.05 9.38
CA GLN A 24 -7.54 -2.00 9.48
C GLN A 24 -8.18 -1.13 8.39
N GLN A 25 -7.52 -0.06 7.93
CA GLN A 25 -8.02 0.72 6.80
C GLN A 25 -8.13 -0.13 5.53
N LEU A 26 -7.15 -1.01 5.28
CA LEU A 26 -7.16 -1.94 4.15
C LEU A 26 -8.29 -2.98 4.26
N VAL A 27 -8.59 -3.44 5.48
CA VAL A 27 -9.72 -4.36 5.73
C VAL A 27 -11.06 -3.68 5.45
N ARG A 28 -11.24 -2.45 5.96
CA ARG A 28 -12.47 -1.67 5.84
C ARG A 28 -12.69 -1.07 4.44
N ALA A 29 -11.64 -0.94 3.65
CA ALA A 29 -11.72 -0.41 2.31
C ALA A 29 -12.61 -1.29 1.41
N LYS A 30 -13.66 -0.68 0.85
CA LYS A 30 -14.53 -1.32 -0.15
C LYS A 30 -13.80 -1.44 -1.50
N ASN A 31 -13.10 -0.38 -1.90
CA ASN A 31 -12.35 -0.33 -3.15
C ASN A 31 -10.86 -0.58 -2.87
N LYS A 32 -10.39 -1.77 -3.23
CA LYS A 32 -8.98 -2.17 -3.07
C LYS A 32 -8.47 -2.82 -4.34
N ALA A 33 -7.30 -2.36 -4.79
CA ALA A 33 -6.56 -2.94 -5.88
C ALA A 33 -5.58 -3.96 -5.32
N VAL A 34 -5.88 -5.25 -5.50
CA VAL A 34 -5.03 -6.35 -5.03
C VAL A 34 -4.21 -6.89 -6.21
N GLY A 35 -2.88 -6.94 -6.04
CA GLY A 35 -1.92 -7.44 -7.02
C GLY A 35 -1.17 -6.34 -7.77
N THR A 36 0.12 -6.60 -8.08
CA THR A 36 1.06 -5.62 -8.63
C THR A 36 0.52 -4.89 -9.86
N LYS A 37 -0.07 -5.61 -10.82
CA LYS A 37 -0.64 -5.01 -12.04
C LYS A 37 -1.82 -4.07 -11.75
N LYS A 38 -2.71 -4.45 -10.83
CA LYS A 38 -3.86 -3.60 -10.46
C LYS A 38 -3.42 -2.38 -9.67
N VAL A 39 -2.45 -2.54 -8.77
CA VAL A 39 -1.85 -1.45 -8.02
C VAL A 39 -1.19 -0.44 -8.96
N LEU A 40 -0.34 -0.90 -9.88
CA LEU A 40 0.29 -0.02 -10.88
C LEU A 40 -0.76 0.74 -11.70
N LYS A 41 -1.82 0.07 -12.16
CA LYS A 41 -2.91 0.71 -12.89
C LYS A 41 -3.68 1.73 -12.03
N ALA A 42 -3.86 1.46 -10.74
CA ALA A 42 -4.53 2.39 -9.82
C ALA A 42 -3.66 3.61 -9.50
N ILE A 43 -2.34 3.43 -9.43
CA ILE A 43 -1.36 4.52 -9.29
C ILE A 43 -1.36 5.40 -10.55
N ASP A 44 -1.29 4.78 -11.73
CA ASP A 44 -1.30 5.46 -13.03
C ASP A 44 -2.57 6.30 -13.21
N ASN A 45 -3.74 5.71 -12.90
CA ASN A 45 -5.03 6.39 -12.91
C ASN A 45 -5.19 7.42 -11.77
N LYS A 46 -4.22 7.57 -10.86
CA LYS A 46 -4.28 8.47 -9.68
C LYS A 46 -5.53 8.25 -8.82
N ILE A 47 -6.01 7.01 -8.75
CA ILE A 47 -7.13 6.59 -7.90
C ILE A 47 -6.66 5.88 -6.64
N ALA A 48 -5.40 5.44 -6.60
CA ALA A 48 -4.78 4.86 -5.42
C ALA A 48 -4.50 5.94 -4.36
N GLN A 49 -5.03 5.74 -3.16
CA GLN A 49 -4.84 6.61 -2.00
C GLN A 49 -3.67 6.17 -1.12
N ARG A 50 -3.46 4.86 -0.98
CA ARG A 50 -2.36 4.28 -0.20
C ARG A 50 -1.98 2.92 -0.75
N VAL A 51 -0.69 2.61 -0.78
CA VAL A 51 -0.14 1.36 -1.30
C VAL A 51 0.46 0.55 -0.15
N TYR A 52 0.31 -0.76 -0.22
CA TYR A 52 0.80 -1.76 0.72
C TYR A 52 1.68 -2.73 -0.03
N LEU A 53 2.87 -3.00 0.47
CA LEU A 53 3.86 -3.81 -0.23
C LEU A 53 4.48 -4.80 0.76
N ALA A 54 4.51 -6.08 0.39
CA ALA A 54 5.10 -7.10 1.24
C ALA A 54 6.63 -7.09 1.13
N LYS A 55 7.34 -7.18 2.26
CA LYS A 55 8.81 -7.26 2.34
C LYS A 55 9.37 -8.49 1.63
N ASP A 56 8.63 -9.60 1.66
CA ASP A 56 8.95 -10.84 0.95
C ASP A 56 8.73 -10.75 -0.58
N THR A 57 8.57 -9.56 -1.16
CA THR A 57 8.38 -9.37 -2.62
C THR A 57 9.71 -9.22 -3.34
N ASP A 58 9.78 -9.77 -4.56
CA ASP A 58 10.95 -9.65 -5.44
C ASP A 58 11.37 -8.18 -5.66
N SER A 59 12.67 -7.92 -5.60
CA SER A 59 13.23 -6.55 -5.68
C SER A 59 12.80 -5.78 -6.92
N PHE A 60 12.63 -6.46 -8.07
CA PHE A 60 12.14 -5.83 -9.30
C PHE A 60 10.70 -5.31 -9.14
N MET A 61 9.81 -6.11 -8.54
CA MET A 61 8.43 -5.70 -8.27
C MET A 61 8.37 -4.60 -7.22
N TYR A 62 9.18 -4.71 -6.17
CA TYR A 62 9.32 -3.71 -5.12
C TYR A 62 9.67 -2.34 -5.71
N GLN A 63 10.76 -2.28 -6.49
CA GLN A 63 11.26 -1.05 -7.10
C GLN A 63 10.22 -0.45 -8.05
N SER A 64 9.59 -1.30 -8.88
CA SER A 64 8.55 -0.84 -9.80
C SER A 64 7.41 -0.14 -9.06
N VAL A 65 6.87 -0.73 -7.99
CA VAL A 65 5.75 -0.12 -7.26
C VAL A 65 6.17 1.11 -6.46
N ILE A 66 7.33 1.07 -5.79
CA ILE A 66 7.87 2.21 -5.03
C ILE A 66 8.09 3.42 -5.95
N ASN A 67 8.76 3.23 -7.09
CA ASN A 67 9.03 4.32 -8.02
C ASN A 67 7.73 4.94 -8.55
N ASN A 68 6.75 4.11 -8.93
CA ASN A 68 5.46 4.60 -9.39
C ASN A 68 4.69 5.35 -8.28
N ALA A 69 4.69 4.81 -7.06
CA ALA A 69 4.05 5.46 -5.92
C ALA A 69 4.74 6.77 -5.54
N GLN A 70 6.07 6.84 -5.61
CA GLN A 70 6.85 8.05 -5.40
C GLN A 70 6.53 9.13 -6.43
N LEU A 71 6.49 8.77 -7.71
CA LEU A 71 6.10 9.68 -8.79
C LEU A 71 4.67 10.22 -8.59
N ALA A 72 3.77 9.37 -8.11
CA ALA A 72 2.40 9.74 -7.80
C ALA A 72 2.21 10.41 -6.42
N ASN A 73 3.27 10.54 -5.62
CA ASN A 73 3.24 11.04 -4.23
C ASN A 73 2.25 10.29 -3.32
N ILE A 74 2.18 8.96 -3.46
CA ILE A 74 1.28 8.10 -2.69
C ILE A 74 2.04 7.44 -1.53
N PRO A 75 1.49 7.44 -0.30
CA PRO A 75 2.09 6.76 0.83
C PRO A 75 2.20 5.25 0.61
N VAL A 76 3.35 4.68 0.95
CA VAL A 76 3.62 3.23 0.83
C VAL A 76 3.89 2.65 2.21
N THR A 77 3.14 1.62 2.58
CA THR A 77 3.29 0.89 3.84
C THR A 77 3.84 -0.51 3.58
N MET A 78 4.88 -0.89 4.32
CA MET A 78 5.51 -2.21 4.21
C MET A 78 4.84 -3.22 5.13
N VAL A 79 4.51 -4.39 4.61
CA VAL A 79 3.91 -5.52 5.35
C VAL A 79 4.92 -6.67 5.40
N GLU A 80 4.91 -7.49 6.46
CA GLU A 80 5.91 -8.55 6.63
C GLU A 80 5.89 -9.62 5.53
N SER A 81 4.70 -10.06 5.09
CA SER A 81 4.59 -11.18 4.14
C SER A 81 3.46 -11.00 3.12
N ARG A 82 3.70 -11.55 1.91
CA ARG A 82 2.72 -11.63 0.81
C ARG A 82 1.46 -12.42 1.20
N VAL A 83 1.61 -13.36 2.14
CA VAL A 83 0.52 -14.19 2.66
C VAL A 83 -0.36 -13.39 3.62
N LEU A 84 0.27 -12.65 4.55
CA LEU A 84 -0.43 -11.80 5.51
C LEU A 84 -1.26 -10.73 4.78
N LEU A 85 -0.65 -10.08 3.78
CA LEU A 85 -1.29 -9.04 2.98
C LEU A 85 -2.53 -9.56 2.25
N GLY A 86 -2.45 -10.78 1.67
CA GLY A 86 -3.59 -11.44 1.04
C GLY A 86 -4.72 -11.75 2.02
N LYS A 87 -4.38 -12.31 3.20
CA LYS A 87 -5.35 -12.59 4.27
C LYS A 87 -6.09 -11.34 4.72
N ILE A 88 -5.38 -10.23 4.95
CA ILE A 88 -5.95 -8.94 5.35
C ILE A 88 -6.88 -8.40 4.26
N CYS A 89 -6.49 -8.53 2.98
CA CYS A 89 -7.35 -8.14 1.87
C CYS A 89 -8.59 -9.04 1.71
N GLY A 90 -8.65 -10.20 2.38
CA GLY A 90 -9.72 -11.18 2.23
C GLY A 90 -9.62 -12.00 0.94
N VAL A 91 -8.42 -12.17 0.40
CA VAL A 91 -8.17 -12.97 -0.81
C VAL A 91 -7.30 -14.18 -0.49
N SER A 92 -7.67 -15.33 -1.06
CA SER A 92 -6.95 -16.61 -0.89
C SER A 92 -5.65 -16.70 -1.69
N VAL A 93 -5.23 -15.63 -2.37
CA VAL A 93 -4.03 -15.59 -3.22
C VAL A 93 -2.91 -14.79 -2.58
N LYS A 94 -1.67 -15.27 -2.74
CA LYS A 94 -0.46 -14.57 -2.29
C LYS A 94 -0.37 -13.21 -3.00
N THR A 95 -0.32 -12.14 -2.24
CA THR A 95 -0.40 -10.77 -2.77
C THR A 95 0.89 -10.03 -2.47
N ALA A 96 1.65 -9.71 -3.52
CA ALA A 96 2.88 -8.94 -3.42
C ALA A 96 2.64 -7.46 -3.03
N ALA A 97 1.62 -6.86 -3.64
CA ALA A 97 1.22 -5.48 -3.38
C ALA A 97 -0.31 -5.35 -3.38
N ALA A 98 -0.83 -4.48 -2.53
CA ALA A 98 -2.22 -4.02 -2.59
C ALA A 98 -2.29 -2.50 -2.48
N ALA A 99 -3.40 -1.90 -2.86
CA ALA A 99 -3.63 -0.47 -2.67
C ALA A 99 -5.09 -0.23 -2.33
N ILE A 100 -5.35 0.80 -1.54
CA ILE A 100 -6.70 1.32 -1.32
C ILE A 100 -6.97 2.34 -2.41
N CYS A 101 -8.11 2.21 -3.08
CA CYS A 101 -8.58 3.16 -4.07
C CYS A 101 -9.73 3.97 -3.48
N LYS A 102 -9.90 5.21 -3.95
CA LYS A 102 -11.11 6.00 -3.67
C LYS A 102 -12.33 5.46 -4.43
#